data_AF-A0A8S2UG15-F1
#
_entry.id   AF-A0A8S2UG15-F1
#
_cell.length_a   1.000
_cell.length_b   1.000
_cell.length_c   1.000
_cell.angle_alpha   90.00
_cell.angle_beta   90.00
_cell.angle_gamma   90.00
#
_symmetry.space_group_name_H-M   'P 1'
#
loop_
_entity.id
_entity.type
_entity.pdbx_description
1 polymer ?
#
loop_
_entity_poly.entity_id
_entity_poly.type
_entity_poly.pdbx_seq_one_letter_code
_entity_poly.pdbx_strand_id
1 'polypeptide(L)' 'MKGVAKGIVGTVSKPMVGILDFANGLAMAVKEGARSSNTITKSRIRTTRCPTNIYGLLQPYSAFDANGQCLLYQMNKGD' A
#
# COMPACT_ATOMS: atom_id res chain seq x y z
N MET A 1 -13.94 -47.93 26.51
CA MET A 1 -14.70 -47.06 25.59
C MET A 1 -14.11 -45.64 25.66
N LYS A 2 -12.97 -45.44 25.00
CA LYS A 2 -12.25 -44.16 24.89
C LYS A 2 -12.31 -43.74 23.42
N GLY A 3 -12.61 -42.47 23.13
CA GLY A 3 -12.04 -41.83 21.92
C GLY A 3 -12.98 -41.23 20.88
N VAL A 4 -14.31 -41.39 20.94
CA VAL A 4 -15.19 -40.87 19.86
C VAL A 4 -15.66 -39.41 20.10
N ALA A 5 -15.74 -38.97 21.36
CA ALA A 5 -16.41 -37.71 21.72
C ALA A 5 -15.58 -36.41 21.52
N LYS A 6 -14.28 -36.49 21.20
CA LYS A 6 -13.40 -35.30 21.09
C LYS A 6 -12.98 -34.93 19.68
N GLY A 7 -13.28 -35.78 18.69
CA GLY A 7 -12.87 -35.55 17.29
C GLY A 7 -13.79 -34.63 16.49
N ILE A 8 -15.05 -34.47 16.90
CA ILE A 8 -16.07 -33.72 16.13
C ILE A 8 -16.24 -32.28 16.64
N VAL A 9 -15.88 -32.00 17.90
CA VAL A 9 -15.88 -30.62 18.44
C VAL A 9 -14.67 -29.82 17.94
N GLY A 10 -13.64 -30.51 17.40
CA GLY A 10 -12.45 -29.88 16.84
C GLY A 10 -12.62 -29.33 15.42
N THR A 11 -13.66 -29.72 14.69
CA THR A 11 -13.81 -29.43 13.25
C THR A 11 -14.61 -28.17 12.93
N VAL A 12 -15.24 -27.52 13.90
CA VAL A 12 -16.05 -26.32 13.63
C VAL A 12 -15.32 -25.02 13.98
N SER A 13 -14.25 -25.08 14.77
CA SER A 13 -13.69 -23.85 15.35
C SER A 13 -12.56 -23.18 14.55
N LYS A 14 -11.94 -23.81 13.54
CA LYS A 14 -10.78 -23.18 12.88
C LYS A 14 -10.65 -23.39 11.37
N PRO A 15 -11.43 -22.66 10.54
CA PRO A 15 -10.94 -22.14 9.27
C PRO A 15 -10.38 -20.71 9.42
N MET A 16 -10.19 -20.20 10.65
CA MET A 16 -9.64 -18.85 10.86
C MET A 16 -8.21 -18.69 10.33
N VAL A 17 -7.45 -19.78 10.26
CA VAL A 17 -6.07 -19.78 9.75
C VAL A 17 -6.05 -19.60 8.22
N GLY A 18 -6.99 -20.21 7.50
CA GLY A 18 -7.04 -20.13 6.02
C GLY A 18 -7.54 -18.79 5.48
N ILE A 19 -8.46 -18.13 6.19
CA ILE A 19 -8.98 -16.80 5.79
C ILE A 19 -7.93 -15.70 6.07
N LEU A 20 -7.18 -15.82 7.17
CA LEU A 20 -6.12 -14.90 7.52
C LEU A 20 -4.95 -14.98 6.51
N ASP A 21 -4.56 -16.19 6.10
CA ASP A 21 -3.53 -16.38 5.07
C ASP A 21 -4.01 -15.96 3.67
N PHE A 22 -5.30 -16.11 3.38
CA PHE A 22 -5.90 -15.60 2.14
C PHE A 22 -5.87 -14.07 2.06
N ALA A 23 -6.16 -13.38 3.16
CA ALA A 23 -6.06 -11.92 3.23
C ALA A 23 -4.61 -11.45 3.07
N ASN A 24 -3.64 -12.18 3.63
CA ASN A 24 -2.23 -11.86 3.50
C ASN A 24 -1.72 -12.08 2.05
N GLY A 25 -2.14 -13.18 1.41
CA GLY A 25 -1.86 -13.46 0.01
C GLY A 25 -2.46 -12.42 -0.95
N LEU A 26 -3.71 -11.99 -0.71
CA LEU A 26 -4.36 -10.92 -1.49
C LEU A 26 -3.74 -9.55 -1.22
N ALA A 27 -3.40 -9.21 0.02
CA ALA A 27 -2.77 -7.94 0.36
C ALA A 27 -1.38 -7.82 -0.28
N MET A 28 -0.61 -8.90 -0.29
CA MET A 28 0.66 -8.95 -1.01
C MET A 28 0.47 -8.90 -2.52
N ALA A 29 -0.50 -9.62 -3.08
CA ALA A 29 -0.79 -9.60 -4.52
C ALA A 29 -1.27 -8.23 -5.00
N VAL A 30 -2.10 -7.51 -4.22
CA VAL A 30 -2.56 -6.16 -4.54
C VAL A 30 -1.42 -5.14 -4.40
N LYS A 31 -0.58 -5.25 -3.37
CA LYS A 31 0.61 -4.41 -3.20
C LYS A 31 1.61 -4.62 -4.33
N GLU A 32 1.84 -5.87 -4.74
CA GLU A 32 2.74 -6.20 -5.84
C GLU A 32 2.14 -5.79 -7.20
N GLY A 33 0.84 -5.97 -7.40
CA GLY A 33 0.13 -5.44 -8.56
C GLY A 33 0.18 -3.92 -8.65
N ALA A 34 0.11 -3.21 -7.52
CA ALA A 34 0.27 -1.76 -7.46
C ALA A 34 1.71 -1.30 -7.73
N ARG A 35 2.71 -2.09 -7.34
CA ARG A 35 4.13 -1.84 -7.68
C ARG A 35 4.45 -2.14 -9.15
N SER A 36 3.88 -3.22 -9.69
CA SER A 36 4.01 -3.61 -11.10
C SER A 36 3.20 -2.68 -12.04
N SER A 37 2.23 -1.93 -11.52
CA SER A 37 1.49 -0.87 -12.25
C SER A 37 2.29 0.43 -12.40
N ASN A 38 3.61 0.38 -12.31
CA ASN A 38 4.49 1.50 -12.72
C ASN A 38 4.36 1.82 -14.23
N THR A 39 3.76 0.95 -15.03
CA THR A 39 3.68 1.12 -16.49
C THR A 39 2.52 2.00 -16.97
N ILE A 40 1.54 2.31 -16.11
CA ILE A 40 0.41 3.21 -16.48
C ILE A 40 0.33 4.37 -15.49
N THR A 41 1.45 4.99 -15.17
CA THR A 41 1.41 6.39 -14.75
C THR A 41 1.09 7.21 -15.98
N LYS A 42 -0.21 7.48 -16.22
CA LYS A 42 -0.61 8.55 -17.16
C LYS A 42 0.29 9.75 -16.90
N SER A 43 0.79 10.39 -17.98
CA SER A 43 1.60 11.60 -17.84
C SER A 43 0.86 12.58 -16.94
N ARG A 44 1.49 12.94 -15.82
CA ARG A 44 0.85 13.85 -14.87
C ARG A 44 0.70 15.20 -15.56
N ILE A 45 -0.51 15.77 -15.54
CA ILE A 45 -0.77 17.12 -16.05
C ILE A 45 0.05 18.17 -15.27
N ARG A 46 0.36 17.88 -14.00
CA ARG A 46 1.16 18.75 -13.12
C ARG A 46 2.05 17.95 -12.18
N THR A 47 3.16 18.54 -11.80
CA THR A 47 4.13 18.00 -10.86
C THR A 47 3.54 17.84 -9.45
N THR A 48 4.10 16.94 -8.64
CA THR A 48 3.68 16.72 -7.25
C THR A 48 3.87 17.99 -6.42
N ARG A 49 2.92 18.28 -5.52
CA ARG A 49 3.02 19.43 -4.61
C ARG A 49 4.14 19.25 -3.59
N CYS A 50 4.74 20.35 -3.16
CA CYS A 50 5.62 20.34 -2.00
C CYS A 50 4.80 20.02 -0.74
N PRO A 51 5.17 19.01 0.07
CA PRO A 51 4.32 18.49 1.14
C PRO A 51 4.28 19.33 2.43
N THR A 52 4.88 20.53 2.51
CA THR A 52 5.03 21.20 3.82
C THR A 52 4.76 22.70 3.78
N ASN A 53 3.68 23.11 4.46
CA ASN A 53 3.60 24.41 5.12
C ASN A 53 3.99 24.24 6.58
N ILE A 54 4.56 25.27 7.19
CA ILE A 54 4.87 25.31 8.64
C ILE A 54 3.62 25.03 9.49
N TYR A 55 2.43 25.37 8.97
CA TYR A 55 1.14 25.18 9.66
C TYR A 55 0.46 23.82 9.42
N GLY A 56 1.08 22.89 8.69
CA GLY A 56 0.48 21.58 8.38
C GLY A 56 -0.75 21.65 7.45
N LEU A 57 -1.02 22.81 6.87
CA LEU A 57 -2.12 23.05 5.92
C LEU A 57 -1.66 22.81 4.48
N LEU A 58 -2.59 22.35 3.63
CA LEU A 58 -2.34 22.17 2.21
C LEU A 58 -2.21 23.54 1.52
N GLN A 59 -1.02 23.83 0.99
CA GLN A 59 -0.75 25.09 0.30
C GLN A 59 -1.45 25.13 -1.07
N PRO A 60 -1.78 26.34 -1.58
CA PRO A 60 -2.10 26.54 -2.98
C PRO A 60 -0.99 25.97 -3.88
N TYR A 61 -1.36 25.55 -5.07
CA TYR A 61 -0.38 25.00 -6.01
C TYR A 61 0.59 26.10 -6.45
N SER A 62 1.88 25.88 -6.22
CA SER A 62 2.98 26.70 -6.69
C SER A 62 3.85 25.86 -7.62
N ALA A 63 4.02 26.32 -8.87
CA ALA A 63 4.83 25.59 -9.85
C ALA A 63 6.31 25.56 -9.46
N PHE A 64 6.81 26.62 -8.83
CA PHE A 64 8.18 26.71 -8.35
C PHE A 64 8.49 25.64 -7.29
N ASP A 65 7.66 25.55 -6.26
CA ASP A 65 7.85 24.59 -5.16
C ASP A 65 7.65 23.14 -5.64
N ALA A 66 6.70 22.91 -6.55
CA ALA A 66 6.48 21.60 -7.14
C ALA A 66 7.69 21.12 -7.96
N ASN A 67 8.32 22.02 -8.72
CA ASN A 67 9.55 21.70 -9.46
C ASN A 67 10.73 21.43 -8.54
N GLY A 68 10.90 22.23 -7.48
CA GLY A 68 11.92 21.98 -6.45
C GLY A 68 11.75 20.62 -5.78
N GLN A 69 10.51 20.26 -5.39
CA GLN A 69 10.20 18.95 -4.83
C GLN A 69 10.47 17.81 -5.82
N CYS A 70 10.17 18.01 -7.11
CA CYS A 70 10.46 17.03 -8.15
C CYS A 70 11.97 16.79 -8.31
N LEU A 71 12.75 17.86 -8.35
CA LEU A 71 14.20 17.80 -8.44
C LEU A 71 14.80 17.10 -7.23
N LEU A 72 14.39 17.47 -6.02
CA LEU A 72 14.81 16.81 -4.79
C LEU A 72 14.44 15.33 -4.78
N TYR A 73 13.25 14.98 -5.27
CA TYR A 73 12.82 13.59 -5.38
C TYR A 73 13.65 12.80 -6.38
N GLN A 74 14.03 13.40 -7.52
CA GLN A 74 14.92 12.78 -8.51
C GLN A 74 16.32 12.58 -7.94
N MET A 75 16.88 13.60 -7.28
CA MET A 75 18.19 13.53 -6.62
C MET A 75 18.22 12.47 -5.51
N ASN A 76 17.19 12.42 -4.66
CA ASN A 76 17.10 11.45 -3.57
C ASN A 76 16.83 10.02 -4.06
N LYS A 77 16.24 9.87 -5.24
CA LYS A 77 16.08 8.55 -5.85
C LYS A 77 17.36 7.95 -6.40
N GLY A 78 18.41 8.77 -6.60
CA GLY A 78 19.76 8.35 -7.00
C GLY A 78 19.76 7.23 -8.03
N ASP A 79 19.60 7.58 -9.31
CA ASP A 79 19.66 6.69 -10.49
C ASP A 79 19.09 5.26 -10.32
#